data_AF-A0A975Z7L3-F1
#
_entry.id   AF-A0A975Z7L3-F1
#
_cell.length_a   1.000
_cell.length_b   1.000
_cell.length_c   1.000
_cell.angle_alpha   90.00
_cell.angle_beta   90.00
_cell.angle_gamma   90.00
#
_symmetry.space_group_name_H-M   'P 1'
#
loop_
_entity.id
_entity.type
_entity.pdbx_description
1 polymer ?
#
loop_
_entity_poly.entity_id
_entity_poly.type
_entity_poly.pdbx_seq_one_letter_code
_entity_poly.pdbx_strand_id
1 'polypeptide(L)'
;MYDLARVQALVLDGRRLKALTRKCRHDVDKLFAGDYEEVARLIQCIKARDYIDSEWCENGSGGIAACDAYSVRRVEEMPATGKLMTMEYFLKFAISKAGMVVLLVSCHAS
;
A
#
# COMPACT_ATOMS: atom_id res chain seq x y z
N MET A 1 3.84 -4.56 -13.60
CA MET A 1 3.41 -3.70 -14.73
C MET A 1 4.00 -2.31 -14.64
N TYR A 2 3.92 -1.67 -13.48
CA TYR A 2 4.49 -0.36 -13.21
C TYR A 2 5.96 -0.48 -12.83
N ASP A 3 6.78 0.47 -13.28
CA ASP A 3 8.15 0.60 -12.79
C ASP A 3 8.12 0.99 -11.30
N LEU A 4 8.68 0.14 -10.44
CA LEU A 4 8.69 0.33 -8.99
C LEU A 4 9.40 1.63 -8.61
N ALA A 5 10.49 1.99 -9.30
CA ALA A 5 11.22 3.24 -9.03
C ALA A 5 10.33 4.46 -9.29
N ARG A 6 9.52 4.42 -10.35
CA ARG A 6 8.52 5.46 -10.64
C ARG A 6 7.44 5.52 -9.56
N VAL A 7 6.94 4.38 -9.08
CA VAL A 7 5.93 4.35 -8.00
C VAL A 7 6.50 4.98 -6.73
N GLN A 8 7.72 4.59 -6.36
CA GLN A 8 8.44 5.15 -5.21
C GLN A 8 8.65 6.65 -5.37
N ALA A 9 9.06 7.14 -6.54
CA ALA A 9 9.18 8.58 -6.77
C ALA A 9 7.85 9.33 -6.61
N LEU A 10 6.72 8.74 -7.06
CA LEU A 10 5.41 9.40 -6.99
C LEU A 10 4.88 9.54 -5.56
N VAL A 11 5.15 8.57 -4.68
CA VAL A 11 4.64 8.62 -3.29
C VAL A 11 5.46 9.52 -2.36
N LEU A 12 6.62 10.04 -2.81
CA LEU A 12 7.39 11.03 -2.05
C LEU A 12 6.59 12.31 -1.79
N ASP A 13 5.68 12.67 -2.70
CA ASP A 13 4.63 13.65 -2.41
C ASP A 13 3.41 12.90 -1.88
N GLY A 14 3.27 12.80 -0.56
CA GLY A 14 2.18 12.05 0.09
C GLY A 14 0.77 12.45 -0.37
N ARG A 15 0.60 13.66 -0.92
CA ARG A 15 -0.67 14.12 -1.53
C ARG A 15 -1.04 13.34 -2.80
N ARG A 16 -0.08 12.65 -3.42
CA ARG A 16 -0.27 11.81 -4.61
C ARG A 16 -0.73 10.40 -4.29
N LEU A 17 -0.73 10.01 -3.01
CA LEU A 17 -1.23 8.72 -2.56
C LEU A 17 -2.71 8.84 -2.17
N LYS A 18 -3.56 7.96 -2.71
CA LYS A 18 -4.99 7.94 -2.40
C LYS A 18 -5.51 6.53 -2.16
N ALA A 19 -6.21 6.33 -1.05
CA ALA A 19 -6.96 5.11 -0.79
C ALA A 19 -8.32 5.16 -1.50
N LEU A 20 -8.53 4.22 -2.42
CA LEU A 20 -9.61 4.31 -3.40
C LEU A 20 -10.96 3.85 -2.86
N THR A 21 -10.99 2.66 -2.26
CA THR A 21 -12.21 2.08 -1.72
C THR A 21 -12.42 2.51 -0.27
N ARG A 22 -13.66 2.42 0.21
CA ARG A 22 -13.98 2.65 1.64
C ARG A 22 -13.18 1.71 2.54
N LYS A 23 -12.99 0.46 2.10
CA LYS A 23 -12.19 -0.53 2.82
C LYS A 23 -10.72 -0.09 2.92
N CYS A 24 -10.11 0.32 1.80
CA CYS A 24 -8.73 0.82 1.81
C CYS A 24 -8.55 1.99 2.78
N ARG A 25 -9.49 2.95 2.79
CA ARG A 25 -9.44 4.08 3.73
C ARG A 25 -9.49 3.62 5.18
N HIS A 26 -10.42 2.73 5.50
CA HIS A 26 -10.53 2.14 6.82
C HIS A 26 -9.26 1.39 7.25
N ASP A 27 -8.65 0.64 6.32
CA ASP A 27 -7.41 -0.08 6.59
C ASP A 27 -6.24 0.88 6.83
N VAL A 28 -6.15 2.00 6.09
CA VAL A 28 -5.16 3.06 6.36
C VAL A 28 -5.37 3.71 7.73
N ASP A 29 -6.62 4.03 8.07
CA ASP A 29 -6.96 4.61 9.38
C ASP A 29 -6.60 3.65 10.52
N LYS A 30 -6.90 2.36 10.36
CA LYS A 30 -6.66 1.33 11.38
C LYS A 30 -5.18 1.00 11.55
N LEU A 31 -4.44 0.88 10.46
CA LEU A 31 -3.06 0.36 10.46
C LEU A 31 -2.03 1.48 10.61
N PHE A 32 -2.33 2.68 10.13
CA PHE A 32 -1.40 3.79 10.06
C PHE A 32 -1.95 5.06 10.71
N ALA A 33 -3.04 4.97 11.49
CA ALA A 33 -3.71 6.13 12.11
C ALA A 33 -4.09 7.24 11.10
N GLY A 34 -4.33 6.86 9.83
CA GLY A 34 -4.63 7.81 8.76
C GLY A 34 -3.39 8.51 8.16
N ASP A 35 -2.18 8.17 8.62
CA ASP A 35 -0.93 8.77 8.16
C ASP A 35 -0.47 8.20 6.81
N TYR A 36 -0.78 8.93 5.74
CA TYR A 36 -0.34 8.59 4.38
C TYR A 36 1.17 8.73 4.17
N GLU A 37 1.89 9.47 5.02
CA GLU A 37 3.36 9.51 4.95
C GLU A 37 3.97 8.20 5.43
N GLU A 38 3.41 7.56 6.46
CA GLU A 38 3.85 6.22 6.89
C GLU A 38 3.59 5.18 5.81
N VAL A 39 2.44 5.26 5.15
CA VAL A 39 2.14 4.39 4.01
C VAL A 39 3.12 4.62 2.85
N ALA A 40 3.48 5.88 2.57
CA ALA A 40 4.51 6.20 1.59
C ALA A 40 5.87 5.62 1.99
N ARG A 41 6.27 5.71 3.27
CA ARG A 41 7.49 5.09 3.81
C ARG A 41 7.47 3.56 3.66
N LEU A 42 6.32 2.92 3.81
CA LEU A 42 6.16 1.49 3.52
C LEU A 42 6.41 1.18 2.04
N ILE A 43 5.85 1.97 1.13
CA ILE A 43 6.06 1.80 -0.32
C ILE A 43 7.53 2.05 -0.72
N GLN A 44 8.23 2.99 -0.06
CA GLN A 44 9.67 3.21 -0.27
C GLN A 44 10.52 1.97 0.06
N CYS A 45 10.06 1.11 0.97
CA CYS A 45 10.80 -0.08 1.37
C CYS A 45 10.61 -1.28 0.44
N ILE A 46 9.64 -1.23 -0.48
CA ILE A 46 9.35 -2.32 -1.42
C ILE A 46 10.58 -2.60 -2.29
N LYS A 47 10.86 -3.88 -2.50
CA LYS A 47 11.88 -4.40 -3.40
C LYS A 47 11.25 -5.27 -4.47
N ALA A 48 11.97 -5.52 -5.56
CA ALA A 48 11.48 -6.37 -6.65
C ALA A 48 11.05 -7.77 -6.19
N ARG A 49 11.69 -8.32 -5.15
CA ARG A 49 11.34 -9.63 -4.57
C ARG A 49 10.01 -9.67 -3.81
N ASP A 50 9.48 -8.49 -3.46
CA ASP A 50 8.24 -8.37 -2.70
C ASP A 50 7.02 -8.42 -3.64
N TYR A 51 7.24 -8.39 -4.96
CA TYR A 51 6.20 -8.50 -5.98
C TYR A 51 5.53 -9.88 -5.96
N ILE A 52 4.20 -9.88 -6.03
CA ILE A 52 3.38 -11.09 -6.12
C ILE A 52 2.99 -11.30 -7.58
N ASP A 53 2.14 -10.42 -8.12
CA ASP A 53 1.59 -10.49 -9.47
C ASP A 53 0.97 -9.15 -9.89
N SER A 54 0.45 -9.11 -11.13
CA SER A 54 -0.33 -8.00 -11.67
C SER A 54 -1.76 -8.49 -11.91
N GLU A 55 -2.74 -7.74 -11.44
CA GLU A 55 -4.14 -8.15 -11.45
C GLU A 55 -5.08 -6.98 -11.78
N TRP A 56 -6.31 -7.31 -12.18
CA TRP A 56 -7.38 -6.34 -12.38
C TRP A 56 -8.17 -6.18 -11.09
N CYS A 57 -8.19 -4.96 -10.52
CA CYS A 57 -8.90 -4.64 -9.29
C CYS A 57 -10.13 -3.77 -9.57
N GLU A 58 -11.25 -4.04 -8.89
CA GLU A 58 -12.37 -3.12 -8.84
C GLU A 58 -12.00 -1.88 -8.01
N ASN A 59 -12.36 -0.69 -8.50
CA ASN A 59 -12.04 0.57 -7.87
C ASN A 59 -13.07 1.03 -6.80
N GLY A 60 -14.08 0.22 -6.51
CA GLY A 60 -15.18 0.56 -5.59
C GLY A 60 -16.17 1.59 -6.11
N SER A 61 -16.06 2.00 -7.38
CA SER A 61 -17.03 2.82 -8.11
C SER A 61 -17.47 2.15 -9.42
N GLY A 62 -17.41 0.81 -9.49
CA GLY A 62 -17.75 0.04 -10.68
C GLY A 62 -16.74 0.09 -11.84
N GLY A 63 -15.58 0.72 -11.65
CA GLY A 63 -14.49 0.72 -12.61
C GLY A 63 -13.42 -0.33 -12.28
N ILE A 64 -12.59 -0.66 -13.25
CA ILE A 64 -11.49 -1.62 -13.11
C ILE A 64 -10.16 -0.90 -13.34
N ALA A 65 -9.15 -1.21 -12.52
CA ALA A 65 -7.79 -0.72 -12.65
C ALA A 65 -6.82 -1.90 -12.73
N ALA A 66 -5.79 -1.79 -13.57
CA ALA A 66 -4.64 -2.70 -13.49
C ALA A 66 -3.81 -2.32 -12.27
N CYS A 67 -3.47 -3.31 -11.45
CA CYS A 67 -2.71 -3.13 -10.22
C CYS A 67 -1.49 -4.05 -10.23
N ASP A 68 -0.42 -3.63 -9.56
CA ASP A 68 0.62 -4.53 -9.11
C ASP A 68 0.45 -4.80 -7.62
N ALA A 69 0.56 -6.07 -7.21
CA ALA A 69 0.45 -6.53 -5.84
C ALA A 69 1.82 -6.87 -5.26
N TYR A 70 2.03 -6.52 -3.98
CA TYR A 70 3.26 -6.75 -3.23
C TYR A 70 2.95 -7.25 -1.82
N SER A 71 3.83 -8.07 -1.27
CA SER A 71 3.84 -8.46 0.16
C SER A 71 5.13 -7.96 0.82
N VAL A 72 5.00 -7.12 1.84
CA VAL A 72 6.12 -6.55 2.60
C VAL A 72 6.06 -7.03 4.03
N ARG A 73 7.13 -7.69 4.49
CA ARG A 73 7.26 -8.12 5.89
C ARG A 73 8.07 -7.10 6.69
N ARG A 74 7.56 -6.69 7.84
CA ARG A 74 8.23 -5.80 8.80
C ARG A 74 8.19 -6.39 10.20
N VAL A 75 9.25 -6.21 10.96
CA VAL A 75 9.21 -6.46 12.40
C VAL A 75 8.72 -5.17 13.06
N GLU A 76 7.61 -5.25 13.78
CA GLU A 76 6.99 -4.11 14.45
C GLU A 76 6.80 -4.39 15.93
N GLU A 77 6.91 -3.33 16.72
CA GLU A 77 6.62 -3.39 18.14
C GLU A 77 5.13 -3.19 18.37
N MET A 78 4.49 -4.16 19.02
CA MET A 78 3.06 -4.12 19.29
C MET A 78 2.76 -3.11 20.40
N PRO A 79 1.97 -2.04 20.14
CA PRO A 79 1.77 -0.95 21.10
C PRO A 79 1.24 -1.40 22.46
N ALA A 80 0.42 -2.45 22.48
CA ALA A 80 -0.21 -2.95 23.70
C ALA A 80 0.72 -3.83 24.58
N THR A 81 1.78 -4.42 24.02
CA THR A 81 2.59 -5.43 24.73
C THR A 81 4.10 -5.20 24.67
N GLY A 82 4.57 -4.28 23.82
CA GLY A 82 6.00 -4.04 23.57
C GLY A 82 6.71 -5.22 22.88
N LYS A 83 5.96 -6.24 22.44
CA LYS A 83 6.54 -7.40 21.76
C LYS A 83 6.82 -7.08 20.30
N LEU A 84 7.98 -7.54 19.82
CA LEU A 84 8.29 -7.55 18.41
C LEU A 84 7.50 -8.66 17.71
N MET A 85 6.76 -8.30 16.66
CA MET A 85 5.99 -9.23 15.84
C MET A 85 6.29 -8.96 14.37
N THR A 86 6.36 -10.02 13.56
CA THR A 86 6.46 -9.85 12.11
C THR A 86 5.06 -9.58 11.57
N MET A 87 4.88 -8.42 10.94
CA MET A 87 3.70 -8.01 10.21
C MET A 87 3.92 -8.22 8.72
N GLU A 88 2.90 -8.75 8.03
CA GLU A 88 2.89 -8.87 6.57
C GLU A 88 1.84 -7.92 5.98
N TYR A 89 2.33 -6.94 5.21
CA TYR A 89 1.53 -5.93 4.54
C TYR A 89 1.35 -6.28 3.08
N PHE A 90 0.10 -6.39 2.64
CA PHE A 90 -0.25 -6.56 1.25
C PHE A 90 -0.63 -5.21 0.65
N LEU A 91 0.10 -4.81 -0.38
CA LEU A 91 -0.06 -3.53 -1.05
C LEU A 91 -0.42 -3.77 -2.51
N LYS A 92 -1.50 -3.17 -2.97
CA LYS A 92 -1.86 -3.14 -4.39
C LYS A 92 -1.91 -1.70 -4.85
N PHE A 93 -1.20 -1.37 -5.93
CA PHE A 93 -1.26 -0.02 -6.46
C PHE A 93 -1.48 0.06 -7.97
N ALA A 94 -2.21 1.11 -8.36
CA ALA A 94 -2.41 1.54 -9.73
C ALA A 94 -1.93 3.00 -9.90
N ILE A 95 -1.46 3.35 -11.10
CA ILE A 95 -1.13 4.73 -11.46
C ILE A 95 -2.24 5.27 -12.36
N SER A 96 -2.96 6.29 -11.88
CA SER A 96 -3.98 6.98 -12.69
C SER A 96 -3.37 7.91 -13.74
N LYS A 97 -4.18 8.34 -14.72
CA LYS A 97 -3.76 9.33 -15.75
C LYS A 97 -3.26 10.66 -15.15
N ALA A 98 -3.73 11.03 -13.95
CA ALA A 98 -3.28 12.22 -13.24
C ALA A 98 -1.92 12.04 -12.52
N GLY A 99 -1.29 10.87 -12.62
CA GLY A 99 -0.04 10.57 -11.92
C GLY A 99 -0.22 10.36 -10.42
N MET A 100 -1.43 10.04 -9.98
CA MET A 100 -1.73 9.66 -8.59
C MET A 100 -1.54 8.15 -8.41
N VAL A 101 -0.92 7.76 -7.30
CA VAL A 101 -0.82 6.37 -6.86
C VAL A 101 -2.06 6.03 -6.06
N VAL A 102 -2.73 4.99 -6.49
CA VAL A 102 -4.00 4.56 -5.94
C VAL A 102 -3.77 3.25 -5.20
N LEU A 103 -4.08 3.20 -3.91
CA LEU A 103 -3.64 2.13 -3.02
C LEU A 103 -4.79 1.30 -2.45
N LEU A 104 -4.55 0.00 -2.35
CA LEU A 104 -5.18 -0.92 -1.42
C LEU A 104 -4.13 -1.48 -0.48
N VAL A 105 -4.39 -1.41 0.83
CA VAL A 105 -3.53 -1.96 1.87
C VAL A 105 -4.33 -2.89 2.75
N SER A 106 -3.74 -4.04 3.10
CA SER A 106 -4.22 -4.89 4.19
C SER A 106 -3.03 -5.46 4.96
N CYS A 107 -3.23 -5.80 6.23
CA CYS A 107 -2.19 -6.36 7.09
C CYS A 107 -2.70 -7.63 7.77
N HIS A 108 -1.83 -8.63 7.83
CA HIS A 108 -2.05 -9.86 8.58
C HIS A 108 -0.91 -10.06 9.58
N ALA A 109 -1.28 -10.43 10.81
CA ALA A 109 -0.30 -10.92 11.78
C ALA A 109 0.10 -12.34 11.40
N SER A 110 1.40 -12.59 11.20
CA SER A 110 1.96 -13.91 10.96
C SER A 110 2.30 -14.64 12.24
#